data_AF-A0A7C1H8F4-F1
#
_entry.id   AF-A0A7C1H8F4-F1
#
_cell.length_a   1.000
_cell.length_b   1.000
_cell.length_c   1.000
_cell.angle_alpha   90.00
_cell.angle_beta   90.00
_cell.angle_gamma   90.00
#
_symmetry.space_group_name_H-M   'P 1'
#
loop_
_entity.id
_entity.type
_entity.pdbx_description
1 polymer ?
#
loop_
_entity_poly.entity_id
_entity_poly.type
_entity_poly.pdbx_seq_one_letter_code
_entity_poly.pdbx_strand_id
1 'polypeptide(L)' 'MSKRFAYYPGCSLEKTCKPYDDSVRETFKTLNIGLEEIEDWNCCGA' A
#
# COMPACT_ATOMS: atom_id res chain seq x y z
N MET A 1 -14.12 -10.89 -11.98
CA MET A 1 -13.99 -10.05 -10.76
C MET A 1 -12.51 -9.72 -10.58
N SER A 2 -12.13 -8.44 -10.49
CA SER A 2 -10.77 -8.08 -10.08
C SER A 2 -10.60 -8.37 -8.59
N LYS A 3 -9.45 -8.91 -8.20
CA LYS A 3 -9.10 -9.13 -6.79
C LYS A 3 -8.84 -7.77 -6.12
N ARG A 4 -9.17 -7.62 -4.84
CA ARG A 4 -8.90 -6.42 -4.04
C ARG A 4 -8.22 -6.81 -2.72
N PHE A 5 -7.23 -6.02 -2.30
CA PHE A 5 -6.49 -6.23 -1.06
C PHE A 5 -6.54 -4.98 -0.18
N ALA A 6 -6.58 -5.20 1.13
CA ALA A 6 -6.28 -4.16 2.12
C ALA A 6 -4.77 -3.86 2.11
N TYR A 7 -4.41 -2.60 2.22
CA TYR A 7 -3.07 -2.09 2.09
C TYR A 7 -2.63 -1.36 3.36
N TYR A 8 -1.53 -1.83 3.93
CA TYR A 8 -0.87 -1.24 5.07
C TYR A 8 0.50 -0.72 4.60
N PRO A 9 0.67 0.58 4.36
CA PRO A 9 1.96 1.14 3.98
C PRO A 9 2.95 1.10 5.16
N GLY A 10 2.47 1.37 6.37
CA GLY A 10 3.31 1.49 7.55
C GLY A 10 4.21 2.75 7.51
N CYS A 11 4.84 3.04 8.66
CA CYS A 11 5.58 4.30 8.86
C CYS A 11 6.75 4.51 7.87
N SER A 12 7.41 3.43 7.45
CA SER A 12 8.57 3.50 6.54
C SER A 12 8.17 3.91 5.13
N LEU A 13 7.12 3.30 4.56
CA LEU A 13 6.67 3.60 3.20
C LEU A 13 5.97 4.95 3.12
N GLU A 14 5.37 5.44 4.21
CA GLU A 14 4.88 6.83 4.26
C GLU A 14 6.01 7.88 4.27
N LYS A 15 7.15 7.56 4.90
CA LYS A 15 8.23 8.52 5.16
C LYS A 15 9.45 8.26 4.28
N THR A 16 10.38 7.44 4.76
CA THR A 16 11.72 7.30 4.17
C THR A 16 11.73 6.50 2.88
N CYS A 17 10.70 5.69 2.63
CA CYS A 17 10.60 4.76 1.52
C CYS A 17 9.39 5.06 0.62
N LYS A 18 8.95 6.33 0.51
CA LYS A 18 7.83 6.73 -0.37
C LYS A 18 7.92 6.21 -1.81
N PRO A 19 9.11 6.15 -2.46
CA PRO A 19 9.21 5.55 -3.80
C PRO A 19 8.78 4.09 -3.89
N TYR A 20 8.88 3.32 -2.79
CA TYR A 20 8.38 1.94 -2.74
C TYR A 20 6.85 1.90 -2.67
N ASP A 21 6.20 2.79 -1.92
CA ASP A 21 4.73 2.94 -1.93
C ASP A 21 4.21 3.25 -3.34
N ASP A 22 4.82 4.21 -4.02
CA ASP A 22 4.47 4.57 -5.40
C ASP A 22 4.60 3.38 -6.36
N SER A 23 5.71 2.63 -6.23
CA SER A 23 5.99 1.44 -7.05
C SER A 23 4.97 0.33 -6.83
N VAL A 24 4.56 0.11 -5.57
CA VAL A 24 3.53 -0.88 -5.22
C VAL A 24 2.19 -0.48 -5.84
N ARG A 25 1.77 0.78 -5.70
CA ARG A 25 0.49 1.26 -6.24
C ARG A 25 0.41 1.11 -7.76
N GLU A 26 1.45 1.51 -8.50
CA GLU A 26 1.43 1.36 -9.96
C GLU A 26 1.55 -0.09 -10.43
N THR A 27 2.25 -0.94 -9.68
CA THR A 27 2.27 -2.38 -9.98
C THR A 27 0.86 -2.97 -9.88
N PHE A 28 0.13 -2.67 -8.80
CA PHE A 28 -1.24 -3.18 -8.59
C PHE A 28 -2.23 -2.65 -9.62
N LYS A 29 -2.14 -1.35 -9.96
CA LYS A 29 -2.92 -0.74 -11.04
C LYS A 29 -2.68 -1.41 -12.39
N THR A 30 -1.41 -1.69 -12.73
CA THR A 30 -1.03 -2.38 -13.97
C THR A 30 -1.62 -3.80 -14.03
N LEU A 31 -1.67 -4.49 -12.89
CA LEU A 31 -2.26 -5.83 -12.78
C LEU A 31 -3.79 -5.82 -12.71
N ASN A 32 -4.43 -4.64 -12.71
CA ASN A 32 -5.87 -4.48 -12.51
C ASN A 32 -6.35 -5.13 -11.19
N ILE A 33 -5.55 -5.00 -10.14
CA ILE A 33 -5.84 -5.47 -8.78
C ILE A 33 -6.10 -4.24 -7.91
N GLY A 34 -7.24 -4.23 -7.21
CA GLY A 34 -7.58 -3.14 -6.31
C GLY A 34 -6.68 -3.15 -5.06
N LEU A 35 -6.22 -1.98 -4.67
CA LEU A 35 -5.43 -1.76 -3.46
C LEU A 35 -6.12 -0.68 -2.62
N GLU A 36 -6.61 -1.03 -1.44
CA GLU A 36 -7.36 -0.15 -0.55
C GLU A 36 -6.61 0.06 0.74
N GLU A 37 -6.24 1.30 1.04
CA GLU A 37 -5.54 1.59 2.28
C GLU A 37 -6.45 1.41 3.49
N ILE A 38 -5.91 0.81 4.56
CA ILE A 38 -6.64 0.63 5.81
C ILE A 38 -6.81 1.99 6.48
N GLU A 39 -8.04 2.36 6.86
CA GLU A 39 -8.28 3.58 7.62
C GLU A 39 -7.73 3.46 9.05
N ASP A 40 -7.09 4.53 9.55
CA ASP A 40 -6.61 4.65 10.93
C ASP A 40 -5.69 3.49 11.40
N TRP A 41 -4.84 2.99 10.49
CA TRP A 41 -3.82 2.03 10.87
C TRP A 41 -2.79 2.67 11.82
N ASN A 42 -2.23 1.86 12.72
CA ASN A 42 -1.22 2.30 13.67
C ASN A 42 0.11 1.57 13.42
N CYS A 43 1.21 2.16 13.89
CA CYS A 43 2.54 1.59 13.72
C CYS A 43 2.61 0.14 14.22
N CYS A 44 3.17 -0.76 13.40
CA CYS A 44 3.38 -2.17 13.74
C CYS A 44 4.45 -2.40 14.83
N GLY A 45 5.18 -1.36 15.24
CA GLY A 45 6.19 -1.43 16.29
C GLY A 45 7.58 -1.92 15.84
N ALA A 46 7.84 -1.90 14.52
CA ALA A 46 9.13 -2.24 13.93
C ALA A 46 10.11 -1.06 13.90
#